data_AF-A0A9C6X149-F1
#
_entry.id   AF-A0A9C6X149-F1
#
_cell.length_a   1.000
_cell.length_b   1.000
_cell.length_c   1.000
_cell.angle_alpha   90.00
_cell.angle_beta   90.00
_cell.angle_gamma   90.00
#
_symmetry.space_group_name_H-M   'P 1'
#
loop_
_entity.id
_entity.type
_entity.pdbx_description
1 polymer ?
#
loop_
_entity_poly.entity_id
_entity_poly.type
_entity_poly.pdbx_seq_one_letter_code
_entity_poly.pdbx_strand_id
1 'polypeptide(L)'
;MAQHRGAPGASSLATWLWCTAALVLILTVRQSLAAPLSDEESHQTTELAEYEGSDSGCYYNFQHYAEGDRIATNEPCLNCTCHRRMLMCYLRVCPFTRAIGQDCSVEKRPDQCCPVITCPEERQKLDDEE
;
A
#
# COMPACT_ATOMS: atom_id res chain seq x y z
N MET A 1 31.50 -9.65 -75.88
CA MET A 1 32.27 -8.55 -75.25
C MET A 1 32.36 -8.86 -73.76
N ALA A 2 33.56 -9.21 -73.29
CA ALA A 2 33.81 -9.70 -71.94
C ALA A 2 33.97 -8.52 -70.96
N GLN A 3 33.30 -8.59 -69.80
CA GLN A 3 33.51 -7.66 -68.69
C GLN A 3 34.22 -8.37 -67.56
N HIS A 4 35.33 -7.76 -67.14
CA HIS A 4 36.33 -8.25 -66.20
C HIS A 4 35.74 -8.53 -64.81
N ARG A 5 35.81 -9.80 -64.36
CA ARG A 5 35.78 -10.14 -62.94
C ARG A 5 37.17 -9.87 -62.36
N GLY A 6 37.35 -8.72 -61.72
CA GLY A 6 38.52 -8.44 -60.88
C GLY A 6 38.35 -9.13 -59.53
N ALA A 7 39.27 -10.03 -59.18
CA ALA A 7 39.35 -10.61 -57.85
C ALA A 7 39.72 -9.51 -56.83
N PRO A 8 39.07 -9.42 -55.66
CA PRO A 8 39.50 -8.49 -54.62
C PRO A 8 40.90 -8.89 -54.13
N GLY A 9 41.86 -7.97 -54.22
CA GLY A 9 43.23 -8.17 -53.76
C GLY A 9 43.29 -8.47 -52.26
N ALA A 10 44.36 -9.14 -51.83
CA ALA A 10 44.58 -9.55 -50.44
C ALA A 10 44.48 -8.40 -49.41
N SER A 11 44.71 -7.15 -49.84
CA SER A 11 44.50 -5.93 -49.04
C SER A 11 43.02 -5.71 -48.70
N SER A 12 42.11 -5.99 -49.63
CA SER A 12 40.66 -5.78 -49.48
C SER A 12 40.05 -6.75 -48.46
N LEU A 13 40.53 -8.00 -48.42
CA LEU A 13 40.13 -8.99 -47.41
C LEU A 13 40.59 -8.57 -46.01
N ALA A 14 41.80 -8.01 -45.89
CA ALA A 14 42.29 -7.47 -44.63
C ALA A 14 41.45 -6.27 -44.18
N THR A 15 41.10 -5.33 -45.07
CA THR A 15 40.24 -4.19 -44.70
C THR A 15 38.86 -4.65 -44.25
N TRP A 16 38.29 -5.68 -44.88
CA TRP A 16 37.00 -6.25 -44.48
C TRP A 16 37.07 -6.92 -43.12
N LEU A 17 38.13 -7.68 -42.84
CA LEU A 17 38.37 -8.31 -41.53
C LEU A 17 38.52 -7.26 -40.42
N TRP A 18 39.16 -6.13 -40.69
CA TRP A 18 39.32 -5.04 -39.73
C TRP A 18 38.00 -4.29 -39.49
N CYS A 19 37.21 -4.05 -40.54
CA CYS A 19 35.88 -3.46 -40.40
C CYS A 19 34.93 -4.36 -39.62
N THR A 20 34.92 -5.68 -39.87
CA THR A 20 34.07 -6.62 -39.13
C THR A 20 34.53 -6.74 -37.68
N ALA A 21 35.85 -6.80 -37.43
CA ALA A 21 36.39 -6.78 -36.07
C ALA A 21 35.98 -5.50 -35.32
N ALA A 22 36.08 -4.32 -35.94
CA ALA A 22 35.65 -3.06 -35.35
C ALA A 22 34.14 -3.02 -35.08
N LEU A 23 33.32 -3.52 -36.00
CA LEU A 23 31.86 -3.60 -35.82
C LEU A 23 31.47 -4.55 -34.68
N VAL A 24 32.12 -5.72 -34.59
CA VAL A 24 31.94 -6.68 -33.49
C VAL A 24 32.42 -6.07 -32.16
N LEU A 25 33.51 -5.31 -32.15
CA LEU A 25 34.02 -4.62 -30.96
C LEU A 25 33.06 -3.51 -30.49
N ILE A 26 32.45 -2.77 -31.42
CA ILE A 26 31.41 -1.77 -31.12
C ILE A 26 30.11 -2.45 -30.62
N LEU A 27 29.70 -3.57 -31.24
CA LEU A 27 28.53 -4.36 -30.85
C LEU A 27 28.71 -5.05 -29.48
N THR A 28 29.94 -5.46 -29.12
CA THR A 28 30.26 -6.01 -27.79
C THR A 28 30.36 -4.92 -26.73
N VAL A 29 30.91 -3.74 -27.05
CA VAL A 29 30.86 -2.55 -26.18
C VAL A 29 29.42 -2.11 -25.90
N ARG A 30 28.49 -2.29 -26.86
CA ARG A 30 27.05 -2.09 -26.63
C ARG A 30 26.38 -3.17 -25.79
N GLN A 31 26.92 -4.39 -25.76
CA GLN A 31 26.41 -5.49 -24.91
C GLN A 31 26.89 -5.37 -23.45
N SER A 32 27.96 -4.62 -23.18
CA SER A 32 28.32 -4.21 -21.81
C SER A 32 27.47 -3.06 -21.26
N LEU A 33 26.51 -2.56 -22.03
CA LEU A 33 25.39 -1.76 -21.50
C LEU A 33 24.21 -2.67 -21.09
N ALA A 34 24.52 -3.86 -20.58
CA ALA A 34 23.67 -4.39 -19.52
C ALA A 34 23.63 -3.30 -18.44
N ALA A 35 22.43 -2.90 -18.02
CA ALA A 35 22.29 -2.06 -16.83
C ALA A 35 23.21 -2.64 -15.74
N PRO A 36 23.97 -1.82 -15.01
CA PRO A 36 24.72 -2.35 -13.88
C PRO A 36 23.69 -2.97 -12.95
N LEU A 37 23.64 -4.30 -12.89
CA LEU A 37 23.30 -4.98 -11.66
C LEU A 37 24.56 -4.84 -10.83
N SER A 38 24.74 -3.65 -10.28
CA SER A 38 25.56 -3.52 -9.10
C SER A 38 24.91 -4.46 -8.08
N ASP A 39 25.63 -5.50 -7.67
CA ASP A 39 25.53 -5.95 -6.28
C ASP A 39 26.11 -4.79 -5.44
N GLU A 40 25.35 -3.70 -5.38
CA GLU A 40 25.49 -2.65 -4.40
C GLU A 40 24.83 -3.18 -3.12
N GLU A 41 25.60 -3.98 -2.39
CA GLU A 41 25.56 -4.02 -0.91
C GLU A 41 26.13 -2.71 -0.31
N SER A 42 26.36 -1.71 -1.16
CA SER A 42 26.23 -0.30 -0.81
C SER A 42 24.81 -0.10 -0.31
N HIS A 43 24.67 -0.26 1.00
CA HIS A 43 23.62 0.32 1.80
C HIS A 43 23.27 1.70 1.21
N GLN A 44 22.23 1.73 0.37
CA GLN A 44 21.41 2.89 0.12
C GLN A 44 20.65 3.20 1.43
N THR A 45 21.41 3.48 2.48
CA THR A 45 20.94 3.93 3.79
C THR A 45 20.90 5.43 3.80
N THR A 46 20.15 6.02 2.88
CA THR A 46 19.82 7.45 2.91
C THR A 46 18.44 7.62 2.30
N GLU A 47 17.44 7.15 3.05
CA GLU A 47 16.08 7.72 3.18
C GLU A 47 15.15 6.77 3.96
N LEU A 48 15.42 5.46 3.97
CA LEU A 48 14.65 4.50 4.78
C LEU A 48 15.09 4.45 6.26
N ALA A 49 16.31 4.89 6.57
CA ALA A 49 16.83 4.92 7.94
C ALA A 49 16.30 6.12 8.77
N GLU A 50 15.87 7.20 8.12
CA GLU A 50 15.30 8.37 8.81
C GLU A 50 13.79 8.21 9.07
N TYR A 51 13.12 7.33 8.30
CA TYR A 51 11.76 6.87 8.60
C TYR A 51 11.71 5.94 9.81
N GLU A 52 12.81 5.34 10.27
CA GLU A 52 12.78 4.41 11.43
C GLU A 52 12.95 5.10 12.80
N GLY A 53 13.14 6.43 12.86
CA GLY A 53 13.68 7.05 14.08
C GLY A 53 12.93 8.20 14.74
N SER A 54 12.20 9.06 14.02
CA SER A 54 11.88 10.39 14.59
C SER A 54 10.43 10.83 14.57
N ASP A 55 9.50 10.02 14.06
CA ASP A 55 8.06 10.29 14.22
C ASP A 55 7.26 9.00 14.10
N SER A 56 7.29 8.20 15.17
CA SER A 56 6.51 6.95 15.27
C SER A 56 5.09 7.30 15.73
N GLY A 57 4.25 7.73 14.78
CA GLY A 57 2.89 8.10 15.07
C GLY A 57 2.05 8.37 13.83
N CYS A 58 0.81 8.79 14.07
CA CYS A 58 -0.21 8.98 13.05
C CYS A 58 -0.68 10.43 13.06
N TYR A 59 -1.07 10.94 11.90
CA TYR A 59 -1.72 12.24 11.79
C TYR A 59 -3.21 12.09 11.52
N TYR A 60 -4.04 12.76 12.34
CA TYR A 60 -5.49 12.84 12.16
C TYR A 60 -6.00 14.22 12.56
N ASN A 61 -6.84 14.85 11.73
CA ASN A 61 -7.35 16.21 11.94
C ASN A 61 -6.24 17.24 12.28
N PHE A 62 -5.12 17.18 11.54
CA PHE A 62 -3.95 18.04 11.74
C PHE A 62 -3.26 17.90 13.10
N GLN A 63 -3.58 16.84 13.86
CA GLN A 63 -2.92 16.51 15.13
C GLN A 63 -2.10 15.23 14.99
N HIS A 64 -0.95 15.21 15.64
CA HIS A 64 -0.08 14.03 15.75
C HIS A 64 -0.50 13.17 16.95
N TYR A 65 -0.52 11.86 16.77
CA TYR A 65 -0.85 10.83 17.75
C TYR A 65 0.30 9.83 17.82
N ALA A 66 0.76 9.47 19.01
CA ALA A 66 1.81 8.48 19.18
C ALA A 66 1.30 7.06 18.85
N GLU A 67 2.23 6.15 18.57
CA GLU A 67 1.93 4.73 18.42
C GLU A 67 1.14 4.19 19.63
N GLY A 68 0.00 3.55 19.38
CA GLY A 68 -0.90 3.03 20.40
C GLY A 68 -1.95 4.02 20.92
N ASP A 69 -1.86 5.31 20.57
CA ASP A 69 -2.82 6.31 21.03
C ASP A 69 -4.23 6.04 20.53
N ARG A 70 -5.22 6.32 21.38
CA ARG A 70 -6.63 6.23 21.03
C ARG A 70 -7.12 7.55 20.45
N ILE A 71 -7.70 7.49 19.26
CA ILE A 71 -8.10 8.67 18.49
C ILE A 71 -9.63 8.84 18.60
N ALA A 72 -10.05 9.97 19.15
CA ALA A 72 -11.45 10.37 19.17
C ALA A 72 -11.83 10.96 17.81
N THR A 73 -12.64 10.23 17.05
CA THR A 73 -13.17 10.71 15.76
C THR A 73 -14.55 11.33 15.94
N ASN A 74 -15.04 12.02 14.90
CA ASN A 74 -16.41 12.52 14.88
C ASN A 74 -17.46 11.41 14.74
N GLU A 75 -17.05 10.17 14.46
CA GLU A 75 -17.94 9.03 14.35
C GLU A 75 -17.93 8.25 15.67
N PRO A 76 -18.99 8.33 16.50
CA PRO A 76 -19.00 7.74 17.84
C PRO A 76 -18.98 6.21 17.81
N CYS A 77 -19.32 5.59 16.66
CA CYS A 77 -19.24 4.15 16.47
C CYS A 77 -17.86 3.64 16.06
N LEU A 78 -16.94 4.52 15.67
CA LEU A 78 -15.56 4.14 15.39
C LEU A 78 -14.73 4.22 16.66
N ASN A 79 -13.97 3.16 16.93
CA ASN A 79 -12.87 3.23 17.87
C ASN A 79 -11.58 3.05 17.10
N CYS A 80 -10.77 4.11 17.09
CA CYS A 80 -9.55 4.19 16.31
C CYS A 80 -8.34 4.21 17.24
N THR A 81 -7.29 3.53 16.82
CA THR A 81 -5.97 3.57 17.45
C THR A 81 -4.91 3.86 16.39
N CYS A 82 -3.90 4.63 16.75
CA CYS A 82 -2.71 4.75 15.92
C CYS A 82 -1.90 3.44 15.99
N HIS A 83 -1.64 2.82 14.84
CA HIS A 83 -0.83 1.63 14.76
C HIS A 83 0.05 1.62 13.51
N ARG A 84 1.36 1.51 13.68
CA ARG A 84 2.41 1.56 12.65
C ARG A 84 2.18 2.70 11.66
N ARG A 85 1.99 3.91 12.19
CA ARG A 85 1.69 5.15 11.42
C ARG A 85 0.38 5.14 10.63
N MET A 86 -0.52 4.21 10.92
CA MET A 86 -1.84 4.12 10.29
C MET A 86 -2.95 4.20 11.33
N LEU A 87 -4.08 4.77 10.94
CA LEU A 87 -5.29 4.78 11.76
C LEU A 87 -6.01 3.43 11.61
N MET A 88 -5.93 2.60 12.65
CA MET A 88 -6.67 1.34 12.71
C MET A 88 -7.98 1.57 13.45
N CYS A 89 -9.08 1.60 12.71
CA CYS A 89 -10.42 1.82 13.23
C CYS A 89 -11.28 0.56 13.13
N TYR A 90 -12.08 0.32 14.15
CA TYR A 90 -13.13 -0.69 14.10
C TYR A 90 -14.49 -0.06 14.35
N LEU A 91 -15.48 -0.52 13.59
CA LEU A 91 -16.85 -0.07 13.67
C LEU A 91 -17.62 -0.95 14.66
N ARG A 92 -18.21 -0.33 15.68
CA ARG A 92 -19.23 -0.96 16.52
C ARG A 92 -20.58 -0.87 15.82
N VAL A 93 -21.18 -2.02 15.53
CA VAL A 93 -22.57 -2.10 15.07
C VAL A 93 -23.48 -2.20 16.29
N CYS A 94 -24.63 -1.53 16.24
CA CYS A 94 -25.58 -1.56 17.33
C CYS A 94 -26.32 -2.90 17.40
N PRO A 95 -26.62 -3.38 18.61
CA PRO A 95 -27.55 -4.49 18.76
C PRO A 95 -28.88 -4.07 18.11
N PHE A 96 -29.57 -5.02 17.45
CA PHE A 96 -30.81 -4.87 16.68
C PHE A 96 -30.64 -4.58 15.17
N THR A 97 -30.71 -5.66 14.40
CA THR A 97 -31.04 -5.66 12.96
C THR A 97 -32.50 -6.04 12.70
N ARG A 98 -33.32 -6.26 13.74
CA ARG A 98 -34.72 -6.72 13.65
C ARG A 98 -35.71 -5.68 14.17
N ALA A 99 -36.97 -5.82 13.75
CA ALA A 99 -38.06 -4.92 14.12
C ALA A 99 -38.21 -4.83 15.64
N ILE A 100 -38.07 -3.61 16.16
CA ILE A 100 -38.46 -3.27 17.53
C ILE A 100 -39.97 -3.52 17.63
N GLY A 101 -40.41 -4.22 18.69
CA GLY A 101 -41.81 -4.55 18.92
C GLY A 101 -42.70 -3.31 19.06
N GLN A 102 -44.01 -3.52 19.13
CA GLN A 102 -44.96 -2.44 19.36
C GLN A 102 -44.69 -1.82 20.75
N ASP A 103 -44.62 -0.48 20.79
CA ASP A 103 -44.52 0.38 21.98
C ASP A 103 -43.16 0.62 22.67
N CYS A 104 -42.02 0.35 22.01
CA CYS A 104 -40.73 0.84 22.51
C CYS A 104 -40.39 2.26 22.04
N SER A 105 -39.77 3.06 22.90
CA SER A 105 -39.18 4.36 22.57
C SER A 105 -37.69 4.23 22.20
N VAL A 106 -37.25 4.99 21.21
CA VAL A 106 -35.88 4.97 20.69
C VAL A 106 -35.30 6.37 20.72
N GLU A 107 -34.25 6.58 21.52
CA GLU A 107 -33.55 7.87 21.61
C GLU A 107 -32.08 7.70 21.21
N LYS A 108 -31.63 8.46 20.21
CA LYS A 108 -30.22 8.52 19.81
C LYS A 108 -29.67 9.93 20.05
N ARG A 109 -28.62 10.03 20.87
CA ARG A 109 -27.83 11.25 21.03
C ARG A 109 -26.65 11.28 20.02
N PRO A 110 -26.20 12.46 19.58
CA PRO A 110 -25.17 12.59 18.54
C PRO A 110 -23.79 12.06 18.96
N ASP A 111 -23.47 12.07 20.26
CA ASP A 111 -22.25 11.53 20.86
C ASP A 111 -22.33 10.02 21.16
N GLN A 112 -23.51 9.42 21.00
CA GLN A 112 -23.76 8.03 21.30
C GLN A 112 -23.73 7.19 20.02
N CYS A 113 -22.94 6.12 20.02
CA CYS A 113 -22.95 5.18 18.89
C CYS A 113 -24.33 4.55 18.69
N CYS A 114 -24.90 4.01 19.77
CA CYS A 114 -26.15 3.24 19.72
C CYS A 114 -27.30 3.92 20.42
N PRO A 115 -28.53 3.79 19.91
CA PRO A 115 -29.70 4.36 20.58
C PRO A 115 -29.96 3.65 21.92
N VAL A 116 -30.55 4.38 22.86
CA VAL A 116 -31.20 3.79 24.03
C VAL A 116 -32.62 3.41 23.63
N ILE A 117 -32.99 2.15 23.87
CA ILE A 117 -34.33 1.64 23.61
C ILE A 117 -34.98 1.38 24.96
N THR A 118 -36.13 1.99 25.20
CA THR A 118 -36.92 1.79 26.42
C THR A 118 -38.28 1.24 26.03
N CYS A 119 -38.53 -0.02 26.37
CA CYS A 119 -39.81 -0.68 26.16
C CYS A 119 -40.60 -0.72 27.47
N PRO A 120 -41.94 -0.56 27.45
CA PRO A 120 -42.76 -0.87 28.60
C PRO A 120 -42.60 -2.36 28.93
N GLU A 121 -42.49 -2.70 30.21
CA GLU A 121 -42.46 -4.08 30.66
C GLU A 121 -43.86 -4.69 30.58
N GLU A 122 -44.29 -5.05 29.38
CA GLU A 122 -45.52 -5.80 29.18
C GLU A 122 -45.27 -7.29 29.44
N ARG A 123 -45.35 -7.65 30.72
CA ARG A 123 -45.43 -9.04 31.24
C ARG A 123 -44.45 -10.03 30.59
N GLN A 124 -43.31 -10.22 31.23
CA GLN A 124 -42.53 -11.46 31.16
C GLN A 124 -43.36 -12.66 31.70
N LYS A 125 -44.40 -13.07 30.98
CA LYS A 125 -45.15 -14.30 31.27
C LYS A 125 -45.51 -15.03 29.97
N LEU A 126 -44.48 -15.38 29.24
CA LEU A 126 -44.39 -16.39 28.18
C LEU A 126 -42.91 -16.26 27.77
N ASP A 127 -41.99 -16.96 28.40
CA ASP A 127 -41.29 -18.07 27.75
C ASP A 127 -40.60 -19.01 28.78
N ASP A 128 -41.13 -19.10 30.01
CA ASP A 128 -40.71 -20.09 31.04
C ASP A 128 -41.72 -21.26 31.19
N GLU A 129 -42.43 -21.62 30.11
CA GLU A 129 -43.17 -22.90 30.02
C GLU A 129 -42.86 -23.56 28.67
N GLU A 130 -41.71 -24.24 28.58
CA GLU A 130 -41.59 -25.67 28.21
C GLU A 130 -40.20 -26.23 28.54
#